data_AF-A0A5P3XKM1-F1
#
_entry.id   AF-A0A5P3XKM1-F1
#
_cell.length_a   1.000
_cell.length_b   1.000
_cell.length_c   1.000
_cell.angle_alpha   90.00
_cell.angle_beta   90.00
_cell.angle_gamma   90.00
#
_symmetry.space_group_name_H-M   'P 1'
#
loop_
_entity.id
_entity.type
_entity.pdbx_description
1 polymer ?
#
loop_
_entity_poly.entity_id
_entity_poly.type
_entity_poly.pdbx_seq_one_letter_code
_entity_poly.pdbx_strand_id
1 'polypeptide(L)'
;MKNSLTGYWNEDRWDLRECPLESSNELKQAKHLKNRWINFGNIKNTWIKTELKFFYYYKLINDEWKPGTVWIRKGTVINNLISFLSKKYPNITSIVAEEFSEVKDVKGDLIEEVYQGTKGGEVVGYTIKTTPKGYGGKVEVMVGISNDGKISGVKIGNHSETPGLGSKSADPSFKDQYNGKSTKTPLNIVKGNASNENDIVAISGATITSKAVTAGVNAAMDVYEQKLISINGTGE
;
A
#
# COMPACT_ATOMS: atom_id res chain seq x y z
N MET A 1 11.45 1.18 -14.36
CA MET A 1 12.80 0.61 -14.12
C MET A 1 13.20 -0.23 -15.33
N LYS A 2 14.24 0.20 -16.08
CA LYS A 2 14.71 -0.40 -17.34
C LYS A 2 15.98 -1.26 -17.21
N ASN A 3 16.38 -1.60 -15.98
CA ASN A 3 17.49 -2.53 -15.77
C ASN A 3 16.90 -3.86 -15.33
N SER A 4 17.29 -4.95 -15.98
CA SER A 4 17.07 -6.31 -15.50
C SER A 4 18.29 -6.76 -14.70
N LEU A 5 18.08 -7.55 -13.64
CA LEU A 5 19.21 -8.18 -12.95
C LEU A 5 19.84 -9.21 -13.89
N THR A 6 21.17 -9.33 -13.84
CA THR A 6 21.93 -10.26 -14.67
C THR A 6 22.88 -11.10 -13.81
N GLY A 7 23.30 -12.26 -14.35
CA GLY A 7 24.21 -13.18 -13.67
C GLY A 7 23.69 -13.64 -12.31
N TYR A 8 24.58 -13.68 -11.31
CA TYR A 8 24.26 -14.10 -9.93
C TYR A 8 23.01 -13.43 -9.36
N TRP A 9 22.76 -12.15 -9.68
CA TRP A 9 21.63 -11.40 -9.13
C TRP A 9 20.29 -11.76 -9.79
N ASN A 10 20.30 -12.35 -10.98
CA ASN A 10 19.08 -12.83 -11.63
C ASN A 10 18.56 -14.13 -10.98
N GLU A 11 19.44 -14.92 -10.38
CA GLU A 11 19.08 -16.22 -9.80
C GLU A 11 18.10 -16.09 -8.63
N ASP A 12 17.26 -17.11 -8.44
CA ASP A 12 16.33 -17.18 -7.30
C ASP A 12 17.03 -17.57 -5.99
N ARG A 13 18.26 -18.08 -6.08
CA ARG A 13 19.07 -18.46 -4.94
C ARG A 13 20.37 -17.67 -4.94
N TRP A 14 20.56 -16.87 -3.90
CA TRP A 14 21.78 -16.09 -3.72
C TRP A 14 22.64 -16.71 -2.61
N ASP A 15 23.59 -17.57 -3.00
CA ASP A 15 24.55 -18.20 -2.09
C ASP A 15 25.71 -17.23 -1.76
N LEU A 16 25.96 -17.00 -0.47
CA LEU A 16 27.01 -16.11 0.00
C LEU A 16 28.39 -16.42 -0.62
N ARG A 17 28.68 -17.70 -0.91
CA ARG A 17 29.97 -18.14 -1.47
C ARG A 17 30.17 -17.71 -2.92
N GLU A 18 29.08 -17.56 -3.65
CA GLU A 18 29.07 -17.16 -5.07
C GLU A 18 28.83 -15.65 -5.24
N CYS A 19 28.60 -14.92 -4.14
CA CYS A 19 28.37 -13.49 -4.17
C CYS A 19 29.54 -12.75 -4.87
N PRO A 20 29.30 -11.95 -5.92
CA PRO A 20 30.37 -11.34 -6.69
C PRO A 20 31.02 -10.13 -6.00
N LEU A 21 30.49 -9.65 -4.87
CA LEU A 21 30.99 -8.47 -4.18
C LEU A 21 32.29 -8.77 -3.42
N GLU A 22 33.30 -7.92 -3.58
CA GLU A 22 34.57 -8.05 -2.84
C GLU A 22 34.38 -7.94 -1.33
N SER A 23 33.45 -7.08 -0.88
CA SER A 23 33.08 -6.90 0.53
C SER A 23 32.53 -8.17 1.19
N SER A 24 32.25 -9.23 0.42
CA SER A 24 31.82 -10.53 0.95
C SER A 24 32.98 -11.52 1.17
N ASN A 25 34.19 -11.23 0.71
CA ASN A 25 35.30 -12.19 0.67
C ASN A 25 35.69 -12.76 2.04
N GLU A 26 35.75 -11.93 3.08
CA GLU A 26 36.01 -12.39 4.45
C GLU A 26 34.94 -13.39 4.94
N LEU A 27 33.67 -13.11 4.62
CA LEU A 27 32.55 -13.95 5.01
C LEU A 27 32.52 -15.28 4.26
N LYS A 28 32.96 -15.31 3.00
CA LYS A 28 33.07 -16.55 2.20
C LYS A 28 34.05 -17.56 2.83
N GLN A 29 35.10 -17.06 3.48
CA GLN A 29 36.14 -17.89 4.11
C GLN A 29 35.69 -18.48 5.47
N ALA A 30 34.66 -17.90 6.09
CA ALA A 30 34.18 -18.32 7.39
C ALA A 30 33.46 -19.69 7.33
N LYS A 31 34.08 -20.72 7.90
CA LYS A 31 33.56 -22.11 7.84
C LYS A 31 32.15 -22.28 8.41
N HIS A 32 31.76 -21.48 9.40
CA HIS A 32 30.44 -21.55 10.03
C HIS A 32 29.32 -20.91 9.17
N LEU A 33 29.66 -20.20 8.10
CA LEU A 33 28.72 -19.53 7.19
C LEU A 33 28.51 -20.26 5.86
N LYS A 34 29.07 -21.47 5.70
CA LYS A 34 29.06 -22.25 4.45
C LYS A 34 27.67 -22.57 3.88
N ASN A 35 26.62 -22.50 4.70
CA ASN A 35 25.24 -22.83 4.33
C ASN A 35 24.32 -21.60 4.44
N ARG A 36 24.78 -20.43 3.97
CA ARG A 36 24.00 -19.20 4.01
C ARG A 36 23.59 -18.78 2.60
N TRP A 37 22.29 -18.80 2.35
CA TRP A 37 21.70 -18.31 1.10
C TRP A 37 20.39 -17.59 1.38
N ILE A 38 20.00 -16.72 0.45
CA ILE A 38 18.64 -16.18 0.36
C ILE A 38 17.91 -16.92 -0.75
N ASN A 39 16.66 -17.33 -0.49
CA ASN A 39 15.84 -18.05 -1.45
C ASN A 39 14.59 -17.23 -1.81
N PHE A 40 14.60 -16.65 -3.00
CA PHE A 40 13.48 -15.93 -3.60
C PHE A 40 12.50 -16.84 -4.33
N GLY A 41 12.84 -18.12 -4.55
CA GLY A 41 12.02 -19.09 -5.29
C GLY A 41 10.63 -19.31 -4.68
N ASN A 42 10.47 -19.10 -3.37
CA ASN A 42 9.19 -19.23 -2.68
C ASN A 42 8.21 -18.05 -2.94
N ILE A 43 8.67 -16.96 -3.57
CA ILE A 43 7.81 -15.84 -3.93
C ILE A 43 7.05 -16.20 -5.20
N LYS A 44 5.75 -16.47 -5.08
CA LYS A 44 4.88 -16.81 -6.23
C LYS A 44 4.68 -15.64 -7.19
N ASN A 45 4.64 -14.42 -6.65
CA ASN A 45 4.46 -13.21 -7.45
C ASN A 45 5.82 -12.78 -8.06
N THR A 46 5.96 -13.00 -9.38
CA THR A 46 7.19 -12.71 -10.13
C THR A 46 7.61 -11.25 -10.04
N TRP A 47 6.67 -10.31 -10.03
CA TRP A 47 6.98 -8.88 -9.92
C TRP A 47 7.60 -8.54 -8.56
N ILE A 48 6.97 -8.98 -7.47
CA ILE A 48 7.48 -8.79 -6.10
C ILE A 48 8.82 -9.47 -5.90
N LYS A 49 9.01 -10.65 -6.50
CA LYS A 49 10.29 -11.35 -6.50
C LYS A 49 11.39 -10.48 -7.09
N THR A 50 11.14 -9.94 -8.27
CA THR A 50 12.09 -9.08 -8.99
C THR A 50 12.39 -7.80 -8.21
N GLU A 51 11.38 -7.13 -7.68
CA GLU A 51 11.57 -5.90 -6.91
C GLU A 51 12.35 -6.13 -5.60
N LEU A 52 12.06 -7.21 -4.87
CA LEU A 52 12.81 -7.56 -3.66
C LEU A 52 14.28 -7.81 -3.98
N LYS A 53 14.56 -8.58 -5.04
CA LYS A 53 15.93 -8.78 -5.51
C LYS A 53 16.59 -7.44 -5.85
N PHE A 54 15.91 -6.59 -6.62
CA PHE A 54 16.44 -5.27 -6.97
C PHE A 54 16.74 -4.40 -5.74
N PHE A 55 15.85 -4.38 -4.75
CA PHE A 55 16.05 -3.64 -3.52
C PHE A 55 17.32 -4.10 -2.78
N TYR A 56 17.49 -5.41 -2.57
CA TYR A 56 18.69 -5.92 -1.89
C TYR A 56 19.97 -5.68 -2.70
N TYR A 57 19.90 -5.92 -4.02
CA TYR A 57 21.01 -5.63 -4.93
C TYR A 57 21.43 -4.17 -4.81
N TYR A 58 20.49 -3.23 -4.94
CA TYR A 58 20.75 -1.80 -4.87
C TYR A 58 21.35 -1.37 -3.53
N LYS A 59 20.83 -1.89 -2.40
CA LYS A 59 21.40 -1.59 -1.08
C LYS A 59 22.82 -2.15 -0.91
N LEU A 60 23.13 -3.28 -1.54
CA LEU A 60 24.46 -3.87 -1.51
C LEU A 60 25.46 -3.12 -2.41
N ILE A 61 25.09 -2.78 -3.65
CA ILE A 61 26.00 -2.12 -4.60
C ILE A 61 26.31 -0.67 -4.26
N ASN A 62 25.42 0.00 -3.51
CA ASN A 62 25.65 1.36 -3.01
C ASN A 62 26.28 1.37 -1.61
N ASP A 63 26.77 0.23 -1.13
CA ASP A 63 27.39 0.05 0.20
C ASP A 63 26.53 0.49 1.40
N GLU A 64 25.23 0.77 1.19
CA GLU A 64 24.30 1.05 2.27
C GLU A 64 24.18 -0.15 3.22
N TRP A 65 24.16 -1.36 2.65
CA TRP A 65 24.11 -2.62 3.39
C TRP A 65 25.34 -3.45 3.10
N LYS A 66 25.99 -3.94 4.16
CA LYS A 66 27.08 -4.92 4.06
C LYS A 66 26.53 -6.34 3.80
N PRO A 67 27.29 -7.24 3.15
CA PRO A 67 26.89 -8.63 2.99
C PRO A 67 26.46 -9.34 4.29
N GLY A 68 27.14 -9.08 5.41
CA GLY A 68 26.74 -9.62 6.72
C GLY A 68 25.31 -9.24 7.13
N THR A 69 24.81 -8.07 6.74
CA THR A 69 23.43 -7.66 7.00
C THR A 69 22.45 -8.57 6.27
N VAL A 70 22.71 -8.83 4.99
CA VAL A 70 21.83 -9.61 4.10
C VAL A 70 21.84 -11.09 4.46
N TRP A 71 23.02 -11.73 4.50
CA TRP A 71 23.13 -13.19 4.67
C TRP A 71 23.20 -13.66 6.13
N ILE A 72 23.57 -12.80 7.09
CA ILE A 72 23.72 -13.20 8.50
C ILE A 72 22.56 -12.66 9.35
N ARG A 73 22.37 -11.33 9.36
CA ARG A 73 21.45 -10.67 10.30
C ARG A 73 19.99 -10.70 9.87
N LYS A 74 19.71 -10.53 8.57
CA LYS A 74 18.35 -10.32 8.06
C LYS A 74 17.78 -11.49 7.26
N GLY A 75 18.57 -12.48 6.84
CA GLY A 75 18.11 -13.59 5.98
C GLY A 75 16.81 -14.27 6.45
N THR A 76 16.71 -14.65 7.73
CA THR A 76 15.47 -15.24 8.28
C THR A 76 14.30 -14.26 8.27
N VAL A 77 14.54 -12.99 8.62
CA VAL A 77 13.52 -11.94 8.62
C VAL A 77 13.00 -11.70 7.19
N ILE A 78 13.89 -11.71 6.20
CA ILE A 78 13.54 -11.56 4.79
C ILE A 78 12.63 -12.71 4.34
N ASN A 79 12.98 -13.96 4.68
CA ASN A 79 12.15 -15.12 4.36
C ASN A 79 10.77 -15.07 5.04
N ASN A 80 10.72 -14.62 6.29
CA ASN A 80 9.46 -14.44 7.02
C ASN A 80 8.59 -13.33 6.40
N LEU A 81 9.19 -12.19 6.03
CA LEU A 81 8.51 -11.10 5.34
C LEU A 81 7.93 -11.57 4.00
N ILE A 82 8.72 -12.32 3.22
CA ILE A 82 8.29 -12.93 1.95
C ILE A 82 7.05 -13.82 2.15
N SER A 83 7.10 -14.71 3.14
CA SER A 83 5.98 -15.60 3.47
C SER A 83 4.74 -14.81 3.88
N PHE A 84 4.92 -13.77 4.69
CA PHE A 84 3.85 -12.88 5.13
C PHE A 84 3.20 -12.14 3.95
N LEU A 85 3.98 -11.48 3.09
CA LEU A 85 3.47 -10.76 1.93
C LEU A 85 2.68 -11.68 1.01
N SER A 86 3.22 -12.87 0.74
CA SER A 86 2.54 -13.87 -0.10
C SER A 86 1.20 -14.32 0.47
N LYS A 87 1.09 -14.42 1.81
CA LYS A 87 -0.13 -14.86 2.50
C LYS A 87 -1.17 -13.75 2.67
N LYS A 88 -0.73 -12.52 2.96
CA LYS A 88 -1.61 -11.40 3.31
C LYS A 88 -1.93 -10.48 2.14
N TYR A 89 -1.02 -10.36 1.18
CA TYR A 89 -1.15 -9.46 0.04
C TYR A 89 -0.83 -10.20 -1.26
N PRO A 90 -1.61 -11.24 -1.62
CA PRO A 90 -1.31 -12.08 -2.78
C PRO A 90 -1.27 -11.30 -4.11
N ASN A 91 -1.99 -10.18 -4.17
CA ASN A 91 -2.13 -9.32 -5.35
C ASN A 91 -1.29 -8.03 -5.27
N ILE A 92 -0.31 -7.94 -4.36
CA ILE A 92 0.55 -6.76 -4.28
C ILE A 92 1.35 -6.59 -5.57
N THR A 93 1.31 -5.39 -6.12
CA THR A 93 1.89 -5.06 -7.43
C THR A 93 3.28 -4.42 -7.31
N SER A 94 3.59 -3.80 -6.16
CA SER A 94 4.92 -3.26 -5.86
C SER A 94 5.19 -3.23 -4.34
N ILE A 95 6.46 -3.42 -3.95
CA ILE A 95 6.96 -3.26 -2.57
C ILE A 95 8.01 -2.16 -2.44
N VAL A 96 8.48 -1.61 -3.57
CA VAL A 96 9.30 -0.41 -3.56
C VAL A 96 8.38 0.75 -3.21
N ALA A 97 8.85 1.66 -2.37
CA ALA A 97 8.05 2.83 -2.02
C ALA A 97 7.71 3.59 -3.30
N GLU A 98 6.41 3.62 -3.63
CA GLU A 98 5.87 4.69 -4.45
C GLU A 98 6.25 5.99 -3.75
N GLU A 99 6.79 6.96 -4.49
CA GLU A 99 7.13 8.23 -3.88
C GLU A 99 5.82 8.93 -3.53
N PHE A 100 5.52 8.99 -2.23
CA PHE A 100 4.41 9.77 -1.72
C PHE A 100 4.91 11.19 -1.45
N SER A 101 4.23 12.16 -2.04
CA SER A 101 4.45 13.57 -1.73
C SER A 101 3.13 14.22 -1.34
N GLU A 102 3.18 15.09 -0.34
CA GLU A 102 2.01 15.85 0.09
C GLU A 102 1.63 16.86 -0.99
N VAL A 103 0.37 16.85 -1.41
CA VAL A 103 -0.20 17.85 -2.31
C VAL A 103 -0.74 18.98 -1.45
N LYS A 104 0.01 20.08 -1.41
CA LYS A 104 -0.36 21.26 -0.63
C LYS A 104 -1.55 22.00 -1.24
N ASP A 105 -2.24 22.78 -0.42
CA ASP A 105 -3.34 23.69 -0.79
C ASP A 105 -4.64 23.03 -1.28
N VAL A 106 -4.79 21.72 -1.13
CA VAL A 106 -6.05 21.02 -1.39
C VAL A 106 -6.95 21.08 -0.15
N LYS A 107 -7.84 22.08 -0.10
CA LYS A 107 -8.77 22.29 1.03
C LYS A 107 -10.17 21.74 0.74
N GLY A 108 -10.83 21.22 1.77
CA GLY A 108 -12.25 20.89 1.79
C GLY A 108 -12.72 20.71 3.22
N ASP A 109 -14.02 20.82 3.49
CA ASP A 109 -14.57 20.88 4.86
C ASP A 109 -14.17 19.69 5.74
N LEU A 110 -13.98 18.51 5.14
CA LEU A 110 -13.59 17.29 5.82
C LEU A 110 -12.16 16.83 5.52
N ILE A 111 -11.41 17.54 4.67
CA ILE A 111 -10.09 17.11 4.19
C ILE A 111 -9.01 17.61 5.14
N GLU A 112 -8.16 16.70 5.62
CA GLU A 112 -6.99 17.05 6.44
C GLU A 112 -5.70 17.04 5.62
N GLU A 113 -5.47 15.96 4.87
CA GLU A 113 -4.21 15.73 4.15
C GLU A 113 -4.47 15.05 2.80
N VAL A 114 -3.69 15.41 1.80
CA VAL A 114 -3.70 14.80 0.47
C VAL A 114 -2.28 14.43 0.08
N TYR A 115 -2.08 13.19 -0.35
CA TYR A 115 -0.81 12.71 -0.88
C TYR A 115 -1.03 12.18 -2.29
N GLN A 116 -0.11 12.48 -3.20
CA GLN A 116 0.00 11.80 -4.48
C GLN A 116 1.01 10.66 -4.36
N GLY A 117 0.68 9.50 -4.92
CA GLY A 117 1.63 8.40 -5.11
C GLY A 117 2.16 8.44 -6.54
N THR A 118 3.47 8.38 -6.71
CA THR A 118 4.08 8.30 -8.05
C THR A 118 4.82 6.99 -8.27
N LYS A 119 4.81 6.52 -9.52
CA LYS A 119 5.56 5.35 -9.99
C LYS A 119 6.44 5.77 -11.16
N GLY A 120 7.74 5.89 -10.92
CA GLY A 120 8.69 6.30 -11.95
C GLY A 120 8.49 7.75 -12.41
N GLY A 121 8.06 8.63 -11.51
CA GLY A 121 7.79 10.06 -11.79
C GLY A 121 6.38 10.36 -12.29
N GLU A 122 5.61 9.34 -12.67
CA GLU A 122 4.20 9.51 -13.06
C GLU A 122 3.31 9.32 -11.83
N VAL A 123 2.38 10.25 -11.59
CA VAL A 123 1.32 10.06 -10.58
C VAL A 123 0.52 8.83 -10.95
N VAL A 124 0.26 7.93 -10.00
CA VAL A 124 -0.55 6.70 -10.19
C VAL A 124 -1.83 6.69 -9.37
N GLY A 125 -1.94 7.61 -8.40
CA GLY A 125 -3.13 7.81 -7.61
C GLY A 125 -2.89 8.77 -6.45
N TYR A 126 -3.90 8.90 -5.61
CA TYR A 126 -3.91 9.80 -4.46
C TYR A 126 -4.40 9.06 -3.22
N THR A 127 -3.90 9.49 -2.07
CA THR A 127 -4.44 9.13 -0.76
C THR A 127 -4.94 10.39 -0.08
N ILE A 128 -6.20 10.38 0.32
CA ILE A 128 -6.89 11.53 0.91
C ILE A 128 -7.34 11.15 2.32
N LYS A 129 -6.90 11.91 3.33
CA LYS A 129 -7.30 11.76 4.72
C LYS A 129 -8.44 12.72 5.02
N THR A 130 -9.53 12.18 5.56
CA THR A 130 -10.70 12.95 5.99
C THR A 130 -11.07 12.68 7.45
N THR A 131 -11.77 13.63 8.08
CA THR A 131 -12.17 13.55 9.50
C THR A 131 -13.67 13.83 9.75
N PRO A 132 -14.59 13.09 9.11
CA PRO A 132 -16.03 13.24 9.36
C PRO A 132 -16.39 13.01 10.83
N LYS A 133 -17.49 13.64 11.28
CA LYS A 133 -18.05 13.45 12.62
C LYS A 133 -18.96 12.21 12.67
N GLY A 134 -18.48 11.14 13.30
CA GLY A 134 -19.23 9.93 13.66
C GLY A 134 -20.03 10.07 14.96
N TYR A 135 -20.45 8.94 15.52
CA TYR A 135 -21.26 8.91 16.74
C TYR A 135 -20.42 9.27 17.98
N GLY A 136 -19.21 8.72 18.08
CA GLY A 136 -18.28 8.92 19.18
C GLY A 136 -17.34 10.10 19.00
N GLY A 137 -17.44 10.86 17.90
CA GLY A 137 -16.57 12.01 17.61
C GLY A 137 -16.02 11.97 16.19
N LYS A 138 -14.85 12.58 15.97
CA LYS A 138 -14.20 12.52 14.65
C LYS A 138 -13.77 11.08 14.34
N VAL A 139 -13.92 10.68 13.08
CA VAL A 139 -13.46 9.40 12.55
C VAL A 139 -12.45 9.70 11.46
N GLU A 140 -11.19 9.27 11.64
CA GLU A 140 -10.21 9.37 10.56
C GLU A 140 -10.50 8.34 9.49
N VAL A 141 -10.66 8.79 8.25
CA VAL A 141 -10.90 7.95 7.08
C VAL A 141 -9.85 8.27 6.04
N MET A 142 -9.02 7.29 5.69
CA MET A 142 -8.03 7.38 4.64
C MET A 142 -8.55 6.65 3.40
N VAL A 143 -8.58 7.35 2.27
CA VAL A 143 -9.17 6.89 1.02
C VAL A 143 -8.09 6.88 -0.06
N GLY A 144 -7.82 5.73 -0.64
CA GLY A 144 -6.98 5.59 -1.82
C GLY A 144 -7.83 5.67 -3.08
N ILE A 145 -7.42 6.50 -4.04
CA ILE A 145 -8.08 6.68 -5.34
C ILE A 145 -7.03 6.51 -6.43
N SER A 146 -7.26 5.62 -7.39
CA SER A 146 -6.41 5.46 -8.58
C SER A 146 -6.74 6.52 -9.64
N ASN A 147 -5.80 6.78 -10.54
CA ASN A 147 -5.97 7.76 -11.62
C ASN A 147 -7.16 7.50 -12.56
N ASP A 148 -7.68 6.27 -12.63
CA ASP A 148 -8.89 5.95 -13.39
C ASP A 148 -10.19 6.34 -12.65
N GLY A 149 -10.08 7.02 -11.51
CA GLY A 149 -11.23 7.47 -10.72
C GLY A 149 -11.93 6.33 -9.99
N LYS A 150 -11.16 5.35 -9.49
CA LYS A 150 -11.69 4.25 -8.69
C LYS A 150 -11.10 4.25 -7.29
N ILE A 151 -11.91 3.90 -6.31
CA ILE A 151 -11.45 3.72 -4.94
C ILE A 151 -10.61 2.44 -4.87
N SER A 152 -9.32 2.56 -4.55
CA SER A 152 -8.40 1.44 -4.38
C SER A 152 -8.46 0.84 -2.97
N GLY A 153 -8.87 1.64 -1.98
CA GLY A 153 -9.04 1.17 -0.61
C GLY A 153 -9.55 2.24 0.34
N VAL A 154 -10.23 1.81 1.40
CA VAL A 154 -10.60 2.66 2.55
C VAL A 154 -10.01 2.06 3.82
N LYS A 155 -9.39 2.92 4.63
CA LYS A 155 -8.87 2.56 5.95
C LYS A 155 -9.43 3.51 7.01
N ILE A 156 -9.98 2.93 8.07
CA ILE A 156 -10.41 3.69 9.24
C ILE A 156 -9.21 3.80 10.19
N GLY A 157 -8.87 5.04 10.53
CA GLY A 157 -7.79 5.40 11.47
C GLY A 157 -8.33 5.57 12.88
N ASN A 158 -7.89 6.64 13.56
CA ASN A 158 -8.36 6.92 14.91
C ASN A 158 -9.87 7.25 14.93
N HIS A 159 -10.57 6.67 15.91
CA HIS A 159 -11.97 6.95 16.19
C HIS A 159 -12.33 6.58 17.64
N SER A 160 -13.47 7.09 18.13
CA SER A 160 -14.00 6.76 19.46
C SER A 160 -15.40 6.14 19.41
N GLU A 161 -15.75 5.55 18.26
CA GLU A 161 -17.01 4.83 18.06
C GLU A 161 -17.22 3.67 19.03
N THR A 162 -18.49 3.38 19.33
CA THR A 162 -18.89 2.33 20.29
C THR A 162 -18.29 0.95 19.91
N PRO A 163 -17.58 0.28 20.84
CA PRO A 163 -17.09 -1.08 20.66
C PRO A 163 -18.22 -2.06 20.27
N GLY A 164 -18.00 -2.88 19.24
CA GLY A 164 -18.99 -3.84 18.76
C GLY A 164 -20.13 -3.28 17.90
N LEU A 165 -20.25 -1.95 17.79
CA LEU A 165 -21.20 -1.27 16.89
C LEU A 165 -20.43 -0.45 15.84
N GLY A 166 -20.16 0.84 16.10
CA GLY A 166 -19.53 1.73 15.13
C GLY A 166 -18.06 1.41 14.85
N SER A 167 -17.36 0.77 15.79
CA SER A 167 -16.00 0.24 15.58
C SER A 167 -15.91 -0.80 14.45
N LYS A 168 -17.02 -1.46 14.10
CA LYS A 168 -17.09 -2.36 12.93
C LYS A 168 -16.90 -1.64 11.59
N SER A 169 -16.84 -0.31 11.58
CA SER A 169 -16.45 0.45 10.39
C SER A 169 -15.03 0.11 9.93
N ALA A 170 -14.15 -0.32 10.82
CA ALA A 170 -12.81 -0.80 10.49
C ALA A 170 -12.78 -2.25 9.95
N ASP A 171 -13.89 -2.98 10.03
CA ASP A 171 -13.96 -4.36 9.57
C ASP A 171 -14.00 -4.43 8.03
N PRO A 172 -13.34 -5.45 7.43
CA PRO A 172 -13.41 -5.72 5.99
C PRO A 172 -14.84 -5.75 5.44
N SER A 173 -15.80 -6.30 6.20
CA SER A 173 -17.20 -6.42 5.78
C SER A 173 -17.89 -5.07 5.51
N PHE A 174 -17.40 -3.98 6.09
CA PHE A 174 -17.88 -2.63 5.80
C PHE A 174 -16.93 -1.88 4.87
N LYS A 175 -15.64 -1.76 5.24
CA LYS A 175 -14.70 -0.90 4.51
C LYS A 175 -14.28 -1.43 3.14
N ASP A 176 -14.41 -2.73 2.87
CA ASP A 176 -14.04 -3.27 1.56
C ASP A 176 -15.19 -3.12 0.54
N GLN A 177 -16.40 -2.72 0.98
CA GLN A 177 -17.51 -2.39 0.07
C GLN A 177 -17.17 -1.23 -0.85
N TYR A 178 -16.27 -0.32 -0.45
CA TYR A 178 -15.89 0.85 -1.23
C TYR A 178 -14.94 0.51 -2.39
N ASN A 179 -14.24 -0.63 -2.33
CA ASN A 179 -13.21 -0.99 -3.31
C ASN A 179 -13.79 -1.12 -4.71
N GLY A 180 -13.16 -0.47 -5.68
CA GLY A 180 -13.55 -0.50 -7.09
C GLY A 180 -14.71 0.43 -7.46
N LYS A 181 -15.34 1.13 -6.51
CA LYS A 181 -16.40 2.10 -6.83
C LYS A 181 -15.83 3.33 -7.52
N SER A 182 -16.60 3.86 -8.46
CA SER A 182 -16.26 5.05 -9.25
C SER A 182 -16.41 6.33 -8.42
N THR A 183 -15.48 7.26 -8.56
CA THR A 183 -15.51 8.60 -7.95
C THR A 183 -16.55 9.52 -8.60
N LYS A 184 -17.03 9.18 -9.81
CA LYS A 184 -17.95 10.00 -10.60
C LYS A 184 -19.37 10.10 -10.04
N THR A 185 -19.76 9.14 -9.19
CA THR A 185 -21.11 9.06 -8.64
C THR A 185 -21.02 8.95 -7.12
N PRO A 186 -21.71 9.81 -6.36
CA PRO A 186 -21.67 9.78 -4.90
C PRO A 186 -22.21 8.45 -4.36
N LEU A 187 -21.64 8.01 -3.25
CA LEU A 187 -22.01 6.79 -2.56
C LEU A 187 -23.17 7.02 -1.59
N ASN A 188 -24.07 6.04 -1.52
CA ASN A 188 -25.27 6.13 -0.69
C ASN A 188 -25.27 5.06 0.39
N ILE A 189 -25.60 5.44 1.62
CA ILE A 189 -25.84 4.48 2.70
C ILE A 189 -27.26 3.91 2.58
N VAL A 190 -27.36 2.59 2.47
CA VAL A 190 -28.64 1.85 2.50
C VAL A 190 -28.72 0.91 3.71
N LYS A 191 -29.94 0.58 4.12
CA LYS A 191 -30.19 -0.43 5.15
C LYS A 191 -30.58 -1.74 4.47
N GLY A 192 -30.02 -2.86 4.92
CA GLY A 192 -30.30 -4.17 4.33
C GLY A 192 -29.34 -4.48 3.19
N ASN A 193 -29.85 -4.69 1.98
CA ASN A 193 -29.03 -5.09 0.83
C ASN A 193 -28.75 -3.91 -0.10
N ALA A 194 -27.55 -3.90 -0.70
CA ALA A 194 -27.23 -3.00 -1.80
C ALA A 194 -28.06 -3.39 -3.03
N SER A 195 -28.67 -2.39 -3.69
CA SER A 195 -29.42 -2.59 -4.94
C SER A 195 -28.77 -1.89 -6.12
N ASN A 196 -27.94 -0.88 -5.85
CA ASN A 196 -27.18 -0.13 -6.85
C ASN A 196 -25.67 -0.30 -6.64
N GLU A 197 -24.90 -0.04 -7.69
CA GLU A 197 -23.43 -0.14 -7.66
C GLU A 197 -22.78 0.86 -6.69
N ASN A 198 -23.42 1.99 -6.39
CA ASN A 198 -22.95 3.02 -5.47
C ASN A 198 -23.53 2.89 -4.04
N ASP A 199 -24.32 1.84 -3.77
CA ASP A 199 -24.86 1.60 -2.44
C ASP A 199 -23.80 1.00 -1.51
N ILE A 200 -23.80 1.45 -0.26
CA ILE A 200 -23.00 0.93 0.84
C ILE A 200 -23.97 0.50 1.93
N VAL A 201 -23.90 -0.77 2.33
CA VAL A 201 -24.75 -1.33 3.37
C VAL A 201 -24.29 -0.80 4.73
N ALA A 202 -25.22 -0.15 5.44
CA ALA A 202 -24.99 0.35 6.79
C ALA A 202 -24.70 -0.78 7.78
N ILE A 203 -23.86 -0.48 8.78
CA ILE A 203 -23.69 -1.35 9.94
C ILE A 203 -24.97 -1.30 10.77
N SER A 204 -25.55 -2.47 11.04
CA SER A 204 -26.76 -2.57 11.87
C SER A 204 -26.51 -1.98 13.26
N GLY A 205 -27.39 -1.07 13.69
CA GLY A 205 -27.25 -0.34 14.95
C GLY A 205 -26.24 0.83 14.95
N ALA A 206 -25.45 1.02 13.89
CA ALA A 206 -24.42 2.07 13.82
C ALA A 206 -24.56 2.96 12.57
N THR A 207 -25.80 3.34 12.23
CA THR A 207 -26.09 4.13 11.02
C THR A 207 -25.41 5.51 11.02
N ILE A 208 -25.25 6.15 12.18
CA ILE A 208 -24.56 7.45 12.28
C ILE A 208 -23.09 7.30 11.87
N THR A 209 -22.41 6.28 12.39
CA THR A 209 -21.03 5.96 12.02
C THR A 209 -20.90 5.63 10.54
N SER A 210 -21.79 4.77 10.00
CA SER A 210 -21.75 4.41 8.58
C SER A 210 -21.90 5.63 7.68
N LYS A 211 -22.85 6.52 8.00
CA LYS A 211 -23.02 7.79 7.27
C LYS A 211 -21.81 8.70 7.36
N ALA A 212 -21.19 8.80 8.54
CA ALA A 212 -19.99 9.61 8.71
C ALA A 212 -18.82 9.10 7.85
N VAL A 213 -18.55 7.80 7.88
CA VAL A 213 -17.48 7.22 7.05
C VAL A 213 -17.76 7.43 5.56
N THR A 214 -18.98 7.15 5.09
CA THR A 214 -19.34 7.38 3.67
C THR A 214 -19.26 8.86 3.30
N ALA A 215 -19.59 9.78 4.20
CA ALA A 215 -19.43 11.21 3.96
C ALA A 215 -17.95 11.60 3.81
N GLY A 216 -17.05 11.04 4.62
CA GLY A 216 -15.60 11.21 4.45
C GLY A 216 -15.10 10.67 3.11
N VAL A 217 -15.61 9.50 2.68
CA VAL A 217 -15.26 8.92 1.37
C VAL A 217 -15.78 9.79 0.22
N ASN A 218 -17.03 10.25 0.27
CA ASN A 218 -17.59 11.15 -0.74
C ASN A 218 -16.82 12.48 -0.81
N ALA A 219 -16.44 13.06 0.34
CA ALA A 219 -15.62 14.27 0.34
C ALA A 219 -14.25 14.08 -0.33
N ALA A 220 -13.63 12.91 -0.13
CA ALA A 220 -12.40 12.55 -0.83
C ALA A 220 -12.62 12.41 -2.35
N MET A 221 -13.73 11.77 -2.76
CA MET A 221 -14.12 11.67 -4.18
C MET A 221 -14.33 13.04 -4.81
N ASP A 222 -15.05 13.94 -4.14
CA ASP A 222 -15.33 15.30 -4.62
C ASP A 222 -14.05 16.09 -4.83
N VAL A 223 -13.12 16.03 -3.87
CA VAL A 223 -11.82 16.71 -3.99
C VAL A 223 -10.98 16.12 -5.12
N TYR A 224 -10.99 14.80 -5.30
CA TYR A 224 -10.31 14.17 -6.42
C TYR A 224 -10.84 14.67 -7.77
N GLU A 225 -12.16 14.63 -7.97
CA GLU A 225 -12.82 15.05 -9.20
C GLU A 225 -12.62 16.53 -9.50
N GLN A 226 -12.70 17.40 -8.49
CA GLN A 226 -12.65 18.85 -8.68
C GLN A 226 -11.23 19.42 -8.78
N LYS A 227 -10.26 18.82 -8.07
CA LYS A 227 -8.95 19.46 -7.84
C LYS A 227 -7.76 18.62 -8.29
N LEU A 228 -7.89 17.30 -8.36
CA LEU A 228 -6.74 16.41 -8.61
C LEU A 228 -6.74 15.83 -10.03
N ILE A 229 -7.90 15.66 -10.67
CA ILE A 229 -7.99 15.27 -12.09
C ILE A 229 -7.35 16.33 -12.99
N SER A 230 -7.59 17.62 -12.72
CA SER A 230 -7.10 18.73 -13.55
C SER A 230 -5.58 18.90 -13.51
N ILE A 231 -4.91 18.46 -12.43
CA ILE A 231 -3.45 18.55 -12.28
C ILE A 231 -2.73 17.59 -13.23
N ASN A 232 -3.37 16.49 -13.64
CA ASN A 232 -2.82 15.49 -14.54
C ASN A 232 -3.16 15.76 -16.04
N GLY A 233 -3.89 16.84 -16.34
CA GLY A 233 -4.42 17.15 -17.68
C GLY A 233 -3.67 18.22 -18.48
N THR A 234 -2.63 18.86 -17.94
CA THR A 234 -1.82 19.84 -18.68
C THR A 234 -0.53 19.20 -19.17
N GLY A 235 -0.65 18.48 -20.28
CA GLY A 235 0.45 17.83 -20.99
C GLY A 235 0.10 17.65 -22.47
N GLU A 236 -0.36 18.72 -23.12
CA GLU A 236 -0.32 18.91 -24.57
C GLU A 236 0.47 20.18 -24.89
#